data_AF-A0AAJ1WR06-F1
#
_entry.id   AF-A0AAJ1WR06-F1
#
_cell.length_a   1.000
_cell.length_b   1.000
_cell.length_c   1.000
_cell.angle_alpha   90.00
_cell.angle_beta   90.00
_cell.angle_gamma   90.00
#
_symmetry.space_group_name_H-M   'P 1'
#
loop_
_entity.id
_entity.type
_entity.pdbx_description
1 polymer ?
#
loop_
_entity_poly.entity_id
_entity_poly.type
_entity_poly.pdbx_seq_one_letter_code
_entity_poly.pdbx_strand_id
1 'polypeptide(L)' 'MTFETLCKQVAHLLDEPEATISETENLLDRGLDSIRMMSLVESWRQDGVEVDFITLAENPTLSHWWELISSAKRHA' A
#
# COMPACT_ATOMS: atom_id res chain seq x y z
N MET A 1 -0.51 -11.63 1.36
CA MET A 1 -0.37 -10.43 2.23
C MET A 1 -1.32 -10.32 3.46
N THR A 2 -0.87 -9.64 4.54
CA THR A 2 -1.58 -9.17 5.76
C THR A 2 -1.43 -7.65 5.94
N PHE A 3 -2.22 -7.00 6.81
CA PHE A 3 -2.12 -5.55 7.07
C PHE A 3 -0.76 -5.12 7.63
N GLU A 4 -0.22 -5.88 8.57
CA GLU A 4 1.12 -5.65 9.14
C GLU A 4 2.20 -5.66 8.04
N THR A 5 2.10 -6.59 7.08
CA THR A 5 3.03 -6.66 5.94
C THR A 5 2.91 -5.44 5.03
N LEU A 6 1.69 -4.92 4.84
CA LEU A 6 1.45 -3.69 4.06
C LEU A 6 2.08 -2.48 4.75
N CYS A 7 1.79 -2.29 6.05
CA CYS A 7 2.35 -1.19 6.83
C CYS A 7 3.88 -1.25 6.85
N LYS A 8 4.46 -2.43 7.07
CA LYS A 8 5.91 -2.64 7.05
C LYS A 8 6.56 -2.29 5.71
N GLN A 9 5.93 -2.64 4.59
CA GLN A 9 6.43 -2.27 3.26
C GLN A 9 6.46 -0.75 3.07
N VAL A 10 5.38 -0.07 3.45
CA VAL A 10 5.27 1.39 3.33
C VAL A 10 6.25 2.09 4.26
N ALA A 11 6.34 1.66 5.52
CA ALA A 11 7.29 2.16 6.50
C ALA A 11 8.74 2.02 6.02
N HIS A 12 9.10 0.87 5.44
CA HIS A 12 10.41 0.65 4.84
C HIS A 12 10.70 1.58 3.66
N LEU A 13 9.70 1.87 2.82
CA LEU A 13 9.86 2.80 1.70
C LEU A 13 10.02 4.26 2.16
N LEU A 14 9.38 4.64 3.25
CA LEU A 14 9.47 5.97 3.86
C LEU A 14 10.70 6.14 4.76
N ASP A 15 11.44 5.05 5.03
CA ASP A 15 12.52 5.00 6.03
C ASP A 15 12.04 5.44 7.43
N GLU A 16 10.78 5.12 7.75
CA GLU A 16 10.12 5.45 9.00
C GLU A 16 9.73 4.19 9.76
N PRO A 17 9.59 4.25 11.11
CA PRO A 17 9.02 3.14 11.87
C PRO A 17 7.52 2.99 11.60
N GLU A 18 7.03 1.74 11.53
CA GLU A 18 5.61 1.42 11.31
C GLU A 18 4.66 2.10 12.32
N ALA A 19 5.13 2.34 13.55
CA ALA A 19 4.36 3.01 14.59
C ALA A 19 4.10 4.51 14.32
N THR A 20 4.83 5.14 13.40
CA THR A 20 4.61 6.54 13.02
C THR A 20 3.69 6.67 11.81
N ILE A 21 3.40 5.59 11.08
CA ILE A 21 2.51 5.63 9.92
C ILE A 21 1.06 5.43 10.38
N SER A 22 0.21 6.45 10.22
CA SER A 22 -1.22 6.29 10.48
C SER A 22 -1.93 5.64 9.29
N GLU A 23 -3.01 4.93 9.57
CA GLU A 23 -3.74 4.19 8.55
C GLU A 23 -4.49 5.10 7.57
N THR A 24 -4.92 6.27 8.05
CA THR A 24 -5.78 7.21 7.32
C THR A 24 -5.01 8.42 6.76
N GLU A 25 -3.69 8.46 6.95
CA GLU A 25 -2.85 9.56 6.47
C GLU A 25 -2.49 9.38 5.01
N ASN A 26 -2.32 10.50 4.32
CA ASN A 26 -1.89 10.51 2.94
C ASN A 26 -0.39 10.19 2.85
N LEU A 27 -0.07 9.01 2.32
CA LEU A 27 1.30 8.53 2.20
C LEU A 27 2.14 9.36 1.22
N LEU A 28 1.52 10.01 0.22
CA LEU A 28 2.25 10.89 -0.70
C LEU A 28 2.75 12.14 0.04
N ASP A 29 1.96 12.68 0.98
CA ASP A 29 2.36 13.81 1.83
C ASP A 29 3.52 13.44 2.77
N ARG A 30 3.62 12.15 3.14
CA ARG A 30 4.74 11.58 3.91
C ARG A 30 6.02 11.37 3.09
N GLY A 31 5.99 11.59 1.78
CA GLY A 31 7.15 11.38 0.90
C GLY A 31 7.17 10.03 0.20
N LEU A 32 6.01 9.37 0.06
CA LEU A 32 5.89 8.23 -0.83
C LEU A 32 5.77 8.70 -2.28
N ASP A 33 6.69 8.27 -3.13
CA ASP A 33 6.70 8.64 -4.55
C ASP A 33 6.01 7.61 -5.45
N SER A 34 5.58 8.06 -6.64
CA SER A 34 4.94 7.20 -7.65
C SER A 34 5.79 5.98 -8.04
N ILE A 35 7.12 6.10 -8.06
CA ILE A 35 8.04 5.00 -8.40
C ILE A 35 7.99 3.89 -7.34
N ARG A 36 8.02 4.28 -6.06
CA ARG A 36 7.92 3.36 -4.92
C ARG A 36 6.56 2.67 -4.91
N MET A 37 5.51 3.42 -5.23
CA MET A 37 4.15 2.90 -5.33
C MET A 37 3.98 1.91 -6.49
N MET A 38 4.56 2.19 -7.66
CA MET A 38 4.58 1.24 -8.79
C MET A 38 5.30 -0.06 -8.43
N SER A 39 6.40 0.04 -7.66
CA SER A 39 7.14 -1.14 -7.18
C SER A 39 6.29 -2.01 -6.24
N LEU A 40 5.49 -1.38 -5.36
CA LEU A 40 4.53 -2.09 -4.51
C LEU A 40 3.46 -2.81 -5.33
N VAL A 41 2.83 -2.10 -6.28
CA VAL A 41 1.80 -2.66 -7.15
C VAL A 41 2.31 -3.87 -7.91
N GLU A 42 3.52 -3.78 -8.46
CA GLU A 42 4.14 -4.89 -9.17
C GLU A 42 4.39 -6.07 -8.24
N SER A 43 4.94 -5.83 -7.03
CA SER A 43 5.14 -6.88 -6.03
C SER A 43 3.84 -7.56 -5.62
N TRP A 44 2.76 -6.81 -5.43
CA TRP A 44 1.46 -7.38 -5.05
C TRP A 44 0.85 -8.18 -6.20
N ARG A 45 0.99 -7.73 -7.45
CA ARG A 45 0.57 -8.50 -8.62
C ARG A 45 1.30 -9.84 -8.72
N GLN A 46 2.59 -9.89 -8.37
CA GLN A 46 3.34 -11.16 -8.29
C GLN A 46 2.83 -12.09 -7.17
N ASP A 47 2.29 -11.54 -6.07
CA ASP A 47 1.63 -12.30 -4.98
C ASP A 47 0.17 -12.69 -5.32
N GLY A 48 -0.29 -12.44 -6.56
CA GLY A 48 -1.66 -12.71 -7.01
C GLY A 48 -2.68 -11.66 -6.56
N VAL A 49 -2.23 -10.48 -6.13
CA VAL A 49 -3.10 -9.37 -5.70
C VAL A 49 -3.21 -8.36 -6.84
N GLU A 50 -4.38 -8.33 -7.48
CA GLU A 50 -4.67 -7.41 -8.57
C GLU A 50 -5.16 -6.06 -8.04
N VAL A 51 -4.25 -5.08 -7.96
CA VAL A 51 -4.60 -3.68 -7.69
C VAL A 51 -4.01 -2.75 -8.75
N ASP A 52 -4.63 -1.59 -8.92
CA ASP A 52 -4.22 -0.57 -9.88
C ASP A 52 -3.58 0.65 -9.20
N PHE A 53 -2.50 1.15 -9.80
CA PHE A 53 -1.80 2.33 -9.32
C PHE A 53 -2.73 3.55 -9.23
N ILE A 54 -3.64 3.74 -10.20
CA ILE A 54 -4.54 4.89 -10.24
C ILE A 54 -5.43 4.87 -9.00
N THR A 55 -6.03 3.71 -8.68
CA THR A 55 -6.88 3.55 -7.51
C THR A 55 -6.13 3.78 -6.19
N LEU A 56 -4.85 3.37 -6.13
CA LEU A 56 -4.01 3.65 -4.97
C LEU A 56 -3.66 5.14 -4.85
N ALA A 57 -3.44 5.82 -5.99
CA ALA A 57 -3.07 7.23 -6.04
C ALA A 57 -4.24 8.16 -5.72
N GLU A 58 -5.47 7.76 -6.05
CA GLU A 58 -6.70 8.50 -5.72
C GLU A 58 -6.90 8.62 -4.21
N ASN A 59 -6.59 7.55 -3.46
CA ASN A 59 -6.65 7.55 -2.01
C ASN A 59 -5.45 6.79 -1.42
N PRO A 60 -4.31 7.49 -1.26
CA PRO A 60 -3.02 6.92 -0.86
C PRO A 60 -2.96 6.73 0.66
N THR A 61 -3.92 6.01 1.22
CA THR A 61 -4.02 5.70 2.66
C THR A 61 -3.89 4.19 2.86
N LEU A 62 -3.24 3.77 3.95
CA LEU A 62 -3.09 2.34 4.25
C LEU A 62 -4.44 1.64 4.43
N SER A 63 -5.41 2.30 5.06
CA SER A 63 -6.75 1.74 5.24
C SER A 63 -7.40 1.40 3.90
N HIS A 64 -7.38 2.34 2.95
CA HIS A 64 -7.96 2.11 1.63
C HIS A 64 -7.21 1.04 0.83
N TRP A 65 -5.88 1.06 0.88
CA TRP A 65 -5.06 0.05 0.22
C TRP A 65 -5.37 -1.35 0.76
N TRP A 66 -5.48 -1.48 2.08
CA TRP A 66 -5.85 -2.72 2.72
C TRP A 66 -7.24 -3.23 2.33
N GLU A 67 -8.22 -2.34 2.20
CA GLU A 67 -9.55 -2.70 1.70
C GLU A 67 -9.49 -3.27 0.28
N LEU A 68 -8.74 -2.63 -0.63
CA LEU A 68 -8.55 -3.12 -2.00
C LEU A 68 -7.89 -4.50 -2.02
N ILE A 69 -6.82 -4.67 -1.26
CA ILE A 69 -6.04 -5.92 -1.20
C ILE A 69 -6.87 -7.05 -0.57
N SER A 70 -7.57 -6.77 0.53
CA SER A 70 -8.42 -7.76 1.22
C SER A 70 -9.67 -8.12 0.43
N SER A 71 -10.15 -7.21 -0.43
CA SER A 71 -11.21 -7.48 -1.40
C SER A 71 -10.71 -8.35 -2.55
N ALA A 72 -9.54 -8.02 -3.14
CA ALA A 72 -8.93 -8.80 -4.22
C ALA A 72 -8.68 -10.26 -3.82
N LYS A 73 -8.23 -10.50 -2.58
CA LYS A 73 -8.06 -11.86 -2.05
C LYS A 73 -9.33 -12.68 -1.89
N ARG A 74 -10.51 -12.05 -1.81
CA ARG A 74 -11.79 -12.77 -1.70
C ARG A 74 -12.29 -13.32 -3.04
N HIS A 75 -11.69 -12.89 -4.15
CA HIS A 75 -12.08 -13.28 -5.50
C HIS A 75 -11.15 -14.32 -6.14
N ALA A 76 -10.17 -14.85 -5.40
CA ALA A 76 -9.26 -15.92 -5.84
C ALA A 76 -9.63 -17.30 -5.25
#